data_AF-A0A7V3FMB4-F1
#
_entry.id   AF-A0A7V3FMB4-F1
#
_cell.length_a   1.000
_cell.length_b   1.000
_cell.length_c   1.000
_cell.angle_alpha   90.00
_cell.angle_beta   90.00
_cell.angle_gamma   90.00
#
_symmetry.space_group_name_H-M   'P 1'
#
loop_
_entity.id
_entity.type
_entity.pdbx_description
1 polymer ?
#
loop_
_entity_poly.entity_id
_entity_poly.type
_entity_poly.pdbx_seq_one_letter_code
_entity_poly.pdbx_strand_id
1 'polypeptide(L)'
;MRDYCIIRLNLAPEIEGEVRARIYRHPCLGLEFSLEAGRLAARAYFDADYPLHELRCDLERHAPALRWEGETRIRLPASGHSAGEPVCVALLGREILLRGGPAFGSGAHPTTRLAAALLGEIDLRGASFLDLGAGTGILSILAQKLGAAAVT
;
A
#
# COMPACT_ATOMS: atom_id res chain seq x y z
N MET A 1 -6.41 -15.67 14.08
CA MET A 1 -5.50 -16.32 13.11
C MET A 1 -6.38 -16.96 12.06
N ARG A 2 -6.04 -16.81 10.78
CA ARG A 2 -6.77 -17.47 9.68
C ARG A 2 -5.74 -18.11 8.77
N ASP A 3 -6.07 -19.30 8.27
CA ASP A 3 -5.19 -20.09 7.40
C ASP A 3 -5.60 -19.86 5.95
N TYR A 4 -4.62 -19.61 5.10
CA TYR A 4 -4.80 -19.30 3.69
C TYR A 4 -3.95 -20.20 2.81
N CYS A 5 -4.35 -20.38 1.57
CA CYS A 5 -3.51 -20.93 0.52
C CYS A 5 -3.21 -19.89 -0.54
N ILE A 6 -1.93 -19.70 -0.85
CA ILE A 6 -1.46 -18.87 -1.96
C ILE A 6 -1.12 -19.79 -3.13
N ILE A 7 -1.69 -19.51 -4.28
CA ILE A 7 -1.38 -20.17 -5.54
C ILE A 7 -0.50 -19.25 -6.36
N ARG A 8 0.64 -19.78 -6.84
CA ARG A 8 1.54 -19.10 -7.77
C ARG A 8 1.29 -19.60 -9.17
N LEU A 9 1.04 -18.67 -10.07
CA LEU A 9 0.78 -18.93 -11.47
C LEU A 9 1.70 -18.06 -12.33
N ASN A 10 2.01 -18.54 -13.52
CA ASN A 10 2.79 -17.81 -14.50
C ASN A 10 2.15 -17.88 -15.88
N LEU A 11 1.91 -16.71 -16.48
CA LEU A 11 1.13 -16.58 -17.70
C LEU A 11 1.70 -15.52 -18.63
N ALA A 12 1.32 -15.62 -19.90
CA ALA A 12 1.57 -14.57 -20.87
C ALA A 12 0.60 -13.39 -20.63
N PRO A 13 1.01 -12.12 -20.84
CA PRO A 13 0.16 -10.97 -20.59
C PRO A 13 -1.18 -10.97 -21.34
N GLU A 14 -1.24 -11.63 -22.50
CA GLU A 14 -2.41 -11.63 -23.38
C GLU A 14 -3.58 -12.45 -22.82
N ILE A 15 -3.29 -13.43 -21.96
CA ILE A 15 -4.30 -14.30 -21.33
C ILE A 15 -4.68 -13.85 -19.91
N GLU A 16 -4.11 -12.73 -19.44
CA GLU A 16 -4.30 -12.19 -18.10
C GLU A 16 -5.78 -11.97 -17.76
N GLY A 17 -6.52 -11.31 -18.66
CA GLY A 17 -7.93 -10.99 -18.44
C GLY A 17 -8.81 -12.23 -18.30
N GLU A 18 -8.57 -13.27 -19.12
CA GLU A 18 -9.32 -14.54 -19.05
C GLU A 18 -9.02 -15.27 -17.74
N VAL A 19 -7.73 -15.39 -17.38
CA VAL A 19 -7.31 -16.04 -16.13
C VAL A 19 -7.87 -15.31 -14.91
N ARG A 20 -7.80 -13.98 -14.89
CA ARG A 20 -8.42 -13.14 -13.84
C ARG A 20 -9.92 -13.43 -13.71
N ALA A 21 -10.65 -13.40 -14.82
CA ALA A 21 -12.09 -13.63 -14.83
C ALA A 21 -12.45 -15.05 -14.36
N ARG A 22 -11.64 -16.07 -14.66
CA ARG A 22 -11.84 -17.43 -14.14
C ARG A 22 -11.56 -17.53 -12.65
N ILE A 23 -10.42 -17.01 -12.18
CA ILE A 23 -10.06 -17.03 -10.75
C ILE A 23 -11.14 -16.38 -9.90
N TYR A 24 -11.73 -15.26 -10.33
CA TYR A 24 -12.80 -14.59 -9.60
C TYR A 24 -14.18 -15.27 -9.67
N ARG A 25 -14.36 -16.32 -10.48
CA ARG A 25 -15.54 -17.19 -10.39
C ARG A 25 -15.45 -18.19 -9.24
N HIS A 26 -14.26 -18.38 -8.70
CA HIS A 26 -14.00 -19.13 -7.47
C HIS A 26 -13.93 -18.14 -6.29
N PRO A 27 -14.04 -18.60 -5.02
CA PRO A 27 -13.99 -17.73 -3.83
C PRO A 27 -12.58 -17.19 -3.55
N CYS A 28 -12.02 -16.48 -4.52
CA CYS A 28 -10.73 -15.82 -4.46
C CYS A 28 -10.82 -14.60 -3.54
N LEU A 29 -9.93 -14.55 -2.55
CA LEU A 29 -9.84 -13.48 -1.56
C LEU A 29 -8.99 -12.30 -2.04
N GLY A 30 -8.13 -12.54 -3.03
CA GLY A 30 -7.23 -11.53 -3.58
C GLY A 30 -6.43 -12.08 -4.75
N LEU A 31 -6.00 -11.20 -5.65
CA LEU A 31 -5.20 -11.55 -6.80
C LEU A 31 -4.19 -10.44 -7.10
N GLU A 32 -2.92 -10.79 -7.10
CA GLU A 32 -1.80 -9.91 -7.42
C GLU A 32 -1.14 -10.35 -8.71
N PHE A 33 -0.62 -9.38 -9.48
CA PHE A 33 0.19 -9.63 -10.66
C PHE A 33 1.47 -8.80 -10.58
N SER A 34 2.58 -9.41 -10.99
CA SER A 34 3.89 -8.79 -11.16
C SER A 34 4.42 -9.14 -12.54
N LEU A 35 5.01 -8.19 -13.25
CA LEU A 35 5.65 -8.44 -14.55
C LEU A 35 7.13 -8.78 -14.32
N GLU A 36 7.51 -10.00 -14.69
CA GLU A 36 8.86 -10.53 -14.50
C GLU A 36 9.35 -11.16 -15.80
N ALA A 37 10.44 -10.63 -16.36
CA ALA A 37 11.06 -11.11 -17.60
C ALA A 37 10.05 -11.29 -18.77
N GLY A 38 9.11 -10.37 -18.93
CA GLY A 38 8.11 -10.39 -20.00
C GLY A 38 6.94 -11.35 -19.81
N ARG A 39 6.82 -11.98 -18.62
CA ARG A 39 5.68 -12.82 -18.24
C ARG A 39 5.06 -12.30 -16.95
N LEU A 40 3.79 -12.60 -16.73
CA LEU A 40 3.12 -12.24 -15.49
C LEU A 40 3.25 -13.36 -14.47
N ALA A 41 3.81 -13.04 -13.31
CA ALA A 41 3.71 -13.85 -12.11
C ALA A 41 2.45 -13.42 -11.35
N ALA A 42 1.50 -14.34 -11.17
CA ALA A 42 0.27 -14.09 -10.45
C ALA A 42 0.24 -14.84 -9.11
N ARG A 43 -0.30 -14.20 -8.08
CA ARG A 43 -0.56 -14.78 -6.76
C ARG A 43 -2.04 -14.68 -6.45
N ALA A 44 -2.72 -15.82 -6.36
CA ALA A 44 -4.14 -15.90 -6.00
C ALA A 44 -4.29 -16.44 -4.57
N TYR A 45 -5.15 -15.82 -3.78
CA TYR A 45 -5.32 -16.11 -2.35
C TYR A 45 -6.68 -16.75 -2.10
N PHE A 46 -6.71 -17.86 -1.38
CA PHE A 46 -7.94 -18.59 -1.01
C PHE A 46 -7.90 -18.99 0.47
N ASP A 47 -9.07 -19.29 1.06
CA ASP A 47 -9.11 -19.99 2.34
C ASP A 47 -8.42 -21.36 2.22
N ALA A 48 -7.73 -21.81 3.29
CA ALA A 48 -6.87 -23.00 3.22
C ALA A 48 -7.60 -24.33 2.94
N ASP A 49 -8.91 -24.37 3.16
CA ASP A 49 -9.80 -25.51 2.93
C ASP A 49 -10.49 -25.48 1.55
N TYR A 50 -10.26 -24.42 0.76
CA TYR A 50 -10.85 -24.31 -0.57
C TYR A 50 -10.34 -25.44 -1.53
N PRO A 51 -11.23 -26.16 -2.24
CA PRO A 51 -10.84 -27.25 -3.14
C PRO A 51 -10.13 -26.75 -4.41
N LEU A 52 -8.80 -26.58 -4.32
CA LEU A 52 -7.99 -26.05 -5.44
C LEU A 52 -8.04 -26.86 -6.73
N HIS A 53 -8.40 -28.15 -6.66
CA HIS A 53 -8.54 -28.99 -7.83
C HIS A 53 -9.63 -28.48 -8.79
N GLU A 54 -10.70 -27.87 -8.28
CA GLU A 54 -11.78 -27.30 -9.11
C GLU A 54 -11.27 -26.09 -9.90
N LEU A 55 -10.57 -25.18 -9.22
CA LEU A 55 -9.89 -24.05 -9.85
C LEU A 55 -8.88 -24.49 -10.89
N ARG A 56 -8.07 -25.50 -10.56
CA ARG A 56 -7.03 -26.01 -11.46
C ARG A 56 -7.64 -26.58 -12.75
N CYS A 57 -8.66 -27.41 -12.64
CA CYS A 57 -9.38 -27.96 -13.80
C CYS A 57 -9.99 -26.85 -14.68
N ASP A 58 -10.56 -25.82 -14.07
CA ASP A 58 -11.15 -24.68 -14.78
C ASP A 58 -10.07 -23.89 -15.55
N LEU A 59 -8.94 -23.60 -14.90
CA LEU A 59 -7.83 -22.88 -15.51
C LEU A 59 -7.13 -23.68 -16.61
N GLU A 60 -6.91 -24.98 -16.42
CA GLU A 60 -6.31 -25.85 -17.44
C GLU A 60 -7.19 -25.95 -18.70
N ARG A 61 -8.53 -25.91 -18.52
CA ARG A 61 -9.48 -25.94 -19.63
C ARG A 61 -9.50 -24.64 -20.44
N HIS A 62 -9.43 -23.49 -19.79
CA HIS A 62 -9.66 -22.19 -20.44
C HIS A 62 -8.37 -21.41 -20.73
N ALA A 63 -7.28 -21.71 -20.04
CA ALA A 63 -5.99 -21.06 -20.17
C ALA A 63 -4.84 -22.09 -20.20
N PRO A 64 -4.75 -22.96 -21.22
CA PRO A 64 -3.77 -24.05 -21.27
C PRO A 64 -2.30 -23.57 -21.32
N ALA A 65 -2.06 -22.30 -21.68
CA ALA A 65 -0.73 -21.69 -21.68
C ALA A 65 -0.29 -21.17 -20.29
N LEU A 66 -1.19 -21.19 -19.29
CA LEU A 66 -0.89 -20.89 -17.89
C LEU A 66 0.01 -21.99 -17.30
N ARG A 67 0.98 -21.58 -16.49
CA ARG A 67 1.81 -22.49 -15.70
C ARG A 67 1.41 -22.38 -14.23
N TRP A 68 1.08 -23.51 -13.63
CA TRP A 68 0.89 -23.63 -12.19
C TRP A 68 2.25 -23.88 -11.53
N GLU A 69 2.77 -22.90 -10.80
CA GLU A 69 4.13 -22.96 -10.24
C GLU A 69 4.16 -23.52 -8.82
N GLY A 70 3.05 -23.42 -8.09
CA GLY A 70 2.91 -24.09 -6.81
C GLY A 70 1.89 -23.48 -5.87
N GLU A 71 1.75 -24.13 -4.73
CA GLU A 71 0.81 -23.79 -3.67
C GLU A 71 1.59 -23.59 -2.37
N THR A 72 1.18 -22.64 -1.55
CA THR A 72 1.82 -22.40 -0.25
C THR A 72 0.77 -22.03 0.77
N ARG A 73 0.72 -22.83 1.84
CA ARG A 73 -0.14 -22.53 2.98
C ARG A 73 0.56 -21.55 3.90
N ILE A 74 -0.17 -20.50 4.28
CA ILE A 74 0.30 -19.50 5.24
C ILE A 74 -0.74 -19.29 6.32
N ARG A 75 -0.26 -18.87 7.49
CA ARG A 75 -1.11 -18.46 8.61
C ARG A 75 -0.88 -16.98 8.85
N LEU A 76 -1.94 -16.18 8.74
CA LEU A 76 -1.87 -14.75 9.03
C LEU A 76 -2.68 -14.43 10.29
N PRO A 77 -2.25 -13.43 11.08
CA PRO A 77 -3.10 -12.85 12.10
C PRO A 77 -4.39 -12.29 11.47
N ALA A 78 -5.49 -12.31 12.22
CA ALA A 78 -6.70 -11.63 11.76
C ALA A 78 -6.36 -10.14 11.63
N SER A 79 -6.49 -9.57 10.44
CA SER A 79 -6.01 -8.23 10.13
C SER A 79 -6.79 -7.18 10.91
N GLY A 80 -6.11 -6.53 11.87
CA GLY A 80 -6.31 -5.12 12.13
C GLY A 80 -5.37 -4.33 11.21
N HIS A 81 -5.78 -3.15 10.75
CA HIS A 81 -4.82 -2.22 10.14
C HIS A 81 -3.76 -1.90 11.20
N SER A 82 -2.56 -2.46 11.06
CA SER A 82 -1.42 -1.97 11.83
C SER A 82 -1.16 -0.54 11.36
N ALA A 83 -1.33 0.44 12.26
CA ALA A 83 -0.84 1.78 12.00
C ALA A 83 0.61 1.65 11.50
N GLY A 84 0.93 2.31 10.37
CA GLY A 84 2.28 2.24 9.83
C GLY A 84 3.29 2.70 10.87
N GLU A 85 4.50 2.16 10.80
CA GLU A 85 5.57 2.54 11.72
C GLU A 85 5.75 4.06 11.74
N PRO A 86 5.97 4.68 12.92
CA PRO A 86 6.22 6.11 12.99
C PRO A 86 7.41 6.51 12.13
N VAL A 87 7.29 7.61 11.39
CA VAL A 87 8.35 8.16 10.56
C VAL A 87 8.86 9.44 11.21
N CYS A 88 10.15 9.52 11.50
CA CYS A 88 10.79 10.76 11.93
C CYS A 88 11.36 11.48 10.71
N VAL A 89 11.05 12.78 10.59
CA VAL A 89 11.57 13.64 9.53
C VAL A 89 12.12 14.92 10.12
N ALA A 90 13.29 15.34 9.61
CA ALA A 90 13.92 16.61 9.97
C ALA A 90 13.61 17.68 8.92
N LEU A 91 12.97 18.78 9.34
CA LEU A 91 12.73 19.98 8.53
C LEU A 91 13.25 21.20 9.27
N LEU A 92 14.06 22.03 8.61
CA LEU A 92 14.65 23.25 9.19
C LEU A 92 15.33 23.01 10.56
N GLY A 93 16.07 21.90 10.67
CA GLY A 93 16.76 21.51 11.91
C GLY A 93 15.84 21.02 13.04
N ARG A 94 14.55 20.78 12.76
CA ARG A 94 13.56 20.32 13.75
C ARG A 94 13.07 18.92 13.40
N GLU A 95 13.05 18.05 14.41
CA GLU A 95 12.49 16.72 14.27
C GLU A 95 10.96 16.74 14.44
N ILE A 96 10.28 16.03 13.55
CA ILE A 96 8.83 15.86 13.51
C ILE A 96 8.55 14.37 13.39
N LEU A 97 7.83 13.83 14.38
CA LEU A 97 7.38 12.45 14.38
C LEU A 97 5.97 12.37 13.78
N LEU A 98 5.84 11.63 12.69
CA LEU A 98 4.59 11.42 11.98
C LEU A 98 4.11 9.98 12.15
N ARG A 99 2.79 9.79 12.15
CA ARG A 99 2.21 8.45 12.02
C ARG A 99 2.46 7.94 10.61
N GLY A 100 3.05 6.75 10.47
CA GLY A 100 3.16 6.08 9.18
C GLY A 100 1.78 5.68 8.64
N GLY A 101 1.57 5.86 7.34
CA GLY A 101 0.29 5.53 6.71
C GLY A 101 0.15 6.15 5.32
N PRO A 102 -1.04 6.01 4.70
CA PRO A 102 -1.28 6.42 3.32
C PRO A 102 -1.49 7.94 3.15
N ALA A 103 -1.45 8.72 4.23
CA ALA A 103 -1.61 10.18 4.15
C ALA A 103 -0.39 10.83 3.48
N PHE A 104 -0.64 11.72 2.51
CA PHE A 104 0.41 12.48 1.83
C PHE A 104 1.08 13.47 2.80
N GLY A 105 2.38 13.73 2.60
CA GLY A 105 3.16 14.67 3.43
C GLY A 105 4.11 13.99 4.41
N SER A 106 4.79 12.92 4.01
CA SER A 106 5.84 12.29 4.83
C SER A 106 7.12 13.14 5.00
N GLY A 107 7.19 14.29 4.32
CA GLY A 107 8.38 15.15 4.26
C GLY A 107 9.48 14.66 3.30
N ALA A 108 9.30 13.51 2.65
CA ALA A 108 10.19 13.05 1.58
C ALA A 108 9.93 13.77 0.24
N HIS A 109 8.68 14.20 0.00
CA HIS A 109 8.30 14.80 -1.27
C HIS A 109 8.86 16.24 -1.42
N PRO A 110 9.39 16.62 -2.60
CA PRO A 110 9.99 17.94 -2.81
C PRO A 110 9.07 19.12 -2.49
N THR A 111 7.78 19.00 -2.82
CA THR A 111 6.79 20.07 -2.56
C THR A 111 6.61 20.34 -1.07
N THR A 112 6.62 19.31 -0.22
CA THR A 112 6.56 19.48 1.24
C THR A 112 7.79 20.20 1.78
N ARG A 113 8.99 19.87 1.26
CA ARG A 113 10.23 20.55 1.66
C ARG A 113 10.27 22.01 1.20
N LEU A 114 9.79 22.29 0.01
CA LEU A 114 9.66 23.65 -0.51
C LEU A 114 8.71 24.49 0.37
N ALA A 115 7.52 23.97 0.66
CA ALA A 115 6.55 24.64 1.53
C ALA A 115 7.13 24.88 2.95
N ALA A 116 7.85 23.90 3.50
CA ALA A 116 8.53 24.03 4.78
C ALA A 116 9.61 25.12 4.76
N ALA A 117 10.40 25.23 3.69
CA ALA A 117 11.40 26.28 3.53
C ALA A 117 10.76 27.67 3.51
N LEU A 118 9.72 27.86 2.70
CA LEU A 118 8.96 29.12 2.63
C LEU A 118 8.34 29.48 3.99
N LEU A 119 7.81 28.49 4.71
CA LEU A 119 7.28 28.71 6.05
C LEU A 119 8.35 29.19 7.05
N GLY A 120 9.60 28.72 6.90
CA GLY A 120 10.73 29.15 7.72
C GLY A 120 11.15 30.60 7.51
N GLU A 121 10.71 31.24 6.43
CA GLU A 121 10.97 32.66 6.12
C GLU A 121 9.90 33.59 6.72
N ILE A 122 8.81 33.03 7.27
CA ILE A 122 7.68 33.78 7.82
C ILE A 122 7.80 33.85 9.35
N ASP A 123 7.64 35.04 9.94
CA ASP A 123 7.56 35.18 11.40
C ASP A 123 6.18 34.73 11.90
N LEU A 124 6.14 33.56 12.52
CA LEU A 124 4.91 32.95 13.04
C LEU A 124 4.66 33.24 14.52
N ARG A 125 5.54 33.98 15.22
CA ARG A 125 5.41 34.20 16.66
C ARG A 125 4.09 34.90 16.99
N GLY A 126 3.22 34.21 17.70
CA GLY A 126 1.91 34.74 18.08
C GLY A 126 0.85 34.70 16.96
N ALA A 127 1.21 34.22 15.76
CA ALA A 127 0.31 34.18 14.61
C ALA A 127 -0.63 32.97 14.65
N SER A 128 -1.76 33.07 13.94
CA SER A 128 -2.59 31.93 13.57
C SER A 128 -2.16 31.39 12.21
N PHE A 129 -2.09 30.06 12.08
CA PHE A 129 -1.73 29.36 10.85
C PHE A 129 -2.84 28.41 10.42
N LEU A 130 -3.15 28.35 9.13
CA LEU A 130 -4.15 27.46 8.54
C LEU A 130 -3.49 26.53 7.53
N ASP A 131 -3.54 25.22 7.78
CA ASP A 131 -2.95 24.19 6.91
C ASP A 131 -4.02 23.59 5.98
N LEU A 132 -4.29 24.27 4.86
CA LEU A 132 -5.26 23.81 3.88
C LEU A 132 -4.71 22.61 3.10
N GLY A 133 -5.29 21.43 3.35
CA GLY A 133 -4.82 20.17 2.77
C GLY A 133 -3.72 19.52 3.60
N ALA A 134 -3.81 19.61 4.93
CA ALA A 134 -2.78 19.20 5.89
C ALA A 134 -2.20 17.78 5.69
N GLY A 135 -2.95 16.82 5.17
CA GLY A 135 -2.48 15.45 4.97
C GLY A 135 -2.01 14.82 6.29
N THR A 136 -0.70 14.55 6.43
CA THR A 136 -0.07 14.12 7.68
C THR A 136 -0.03 15.19 8.78
N GLY A 137 -0.32 16.46 8.47
CA GLY A 137 -0.20 17.61 9.36
C GLY A 137 1.24 18.09 9.56
N ILE A 138 2.17 17.70 8.71
CA ILE A 138 3.60 18.03 8.87
C ILE A 138 3.86 19.54 8.90
N LEU A 139 3.13 20.34 8.11
CA LEU A 139 3.29 21.80 8.08
C LEU A 139 2.60 22.44 9.29
N SER A 140 1.42 21.96 9.71
CA SER A 140 0.82 22.32 10.99
C SER A 140 1.79 22.15 12.17
N ILE A 141 2.46 20.99 12.26
CA ILE A 141 3.41 20.71 13.35
C ILE A 141 4.65 21.62 13.25
N LEU A 142 5.15 21.84 12.04
CA LEU A 142 6.28 22.74 11.80
C LEU A 142 5.94 24.18 12.19
N ALA A 143 4.75 24.68 11.80
CA ALA A 143 4.27 26.02 12.15
C ALA A 143 4.20 26.22 13.67
N GLN A 144 3.67 25.24 14.40
CA GLN A 144 3.66 25.27 15.87
C GLN A 144 5.08 25.32 16.45
N LYS A 145 6.02 24.54 15.90
CA LYS A 145 7.44 24.54 16.31
C LYS A 145 8.20 25.82 15.90
N LEU A 146 7.65 26.62 14.99
CA LEU A 146 8.18 27.93 14.59
C LEU A 146 7.57 29.09 15.39
N GLY A 147 6.56 28.83 16.23
CA GLY A 147 6.01 29.79 17.18
C GLY A 147 4.58 30.27 16.91
N ALA A 148 3.86 29.64 15.97
CA ALA A 148 2.43 29.89 15.78
C ALA A 148 1.68 29.69 17.11
N ALA A 149 0.83 30.64 17.47
CA ALA A 149 0.00 30.56 18.67
C ALA A 149 -1.19 29.61 18.49
N ALA A 150 -1.71 29.53 17.26
CA ALA A 150 -2.81 28.66 16.90
C ALA A 150 -2.58 28.07 15.51
N VAL A 151 -2.96 26.80 15.36
CA VAL A 151 -2.90 26.08 14.09
C VAL A 151 -4.26 25.43 13.86
N THR A 152 -4.82 25.63 12.66
CA THR A 152 -6.11 25.10 12.22
C THR A 152 -5.94 24.28 10.96
#